data_AF-A0AAN8ZU83-F1
#
_entry.id   AF-A0AAN8ZU83-F1
#
_cell.length_a   1.000
_cell.length_b   1.000
_cell.length_c   1.000
_cell.angle_alpha   90.00
_cell.angle_beta   90.00
_cell.angle_gamma   90.00
#
_symmetry.space_group_name_H-M   'P 1'
#
loop_
_entity.id
_entity.type
_entity.pdbx_description
1 polymer ?
#
loop_
_entity_poly.entity_id
_entity_poly.type
_entity_poly.pdbx_seq_one_letter_code
_entity_poly.pdbx_strand_id
1 'polypeptide(L)' 'MCLFQAVPLVVGLVVVVGTAVLTKLYFSRKRGPPRTLQDPTVKYPLELIEREEISHDTRRFRFKLPSPDHIL' A
#
# COMPACT_ATOMS: atom_id res chain seq x y z
N MET A 1 -22.20 -11.40 -43.98
CA MET A 1 -22.98 -10.44 -43.16
C MET A 1 -22.83 -10.67 -41.65
N CYS A 2 -22.83 -11.91 -41.13
CA CYS A 2 -22.69 -12.15 -39.68
C CYS A 2 -21.30 -11.83 -39.08
N LEU A 3 -20.20 -12.11 -39.81
CA LEU A 3 -18.84 -11.89 -39.30
C LEU A 3 -18.54 -10.41 -39.03
N PHE A 4 -18.94 -9.52 -39.94
CA PHE A 4 -18.70 -8.08 -39.85
C PHE A 4 -19.42 -7.42 -38.66
N GLN A 5 -20.55 -7.98 -38.21
CA GLN A 5 -21.27 -7.50 -37.03
C GLN A 5 -20.63 -7.97 -35.72
N ALA A 6 -19.89 -9.08 -35.72
CA ALA A 6 -19.21 -9.61 -34.54
C ALA A 6 -17.86 -8.92 -34.28
N VAL A 7 -17.19 -8.40 -35.32
CA VAL A 7 -15.91 -7.66 -35.19
C VAL A 7 -15.95 -6.55 -34.14
N PRO A 8 -16.91 -5.59 -34.15
CA PRO A 8 -16.92 -4.51 -33.16
C PRO A 8 -17.15 -5.01 -31.72
N LEU A 9 -17.92 -6.08 -31.54
CA LEU A 9 -18.14 -6.68 -30.21
C LEU A 9 -16.86 -7.32 -29.65
N VAL A 10 -16.13 -8.06 -30.49
CA VAL A 10 -14.86 -8.68 -30.10
C VAL A 10 -13.81 -7.61 -29.81
N VAL A 11 -13.70 -6.57 -30.65
CA VAL A 11 -12.78 -5.45 -30.42
C VAL A 11 -13.13 -4.72 -29.11
N GLY A 12 -14.41 -4.42 -28.89
CA GLY A 12 -14.87 -3.81 -27.64
C GLY A 12 -14.51 -4.64 -26.41
N LEU A 13 -14.74 -5.96 -26.46
CA LEU A 13 -14.38 -6.88 -25.38
C LEU A 13 -12.87 -6.88 -25.10
N VAL A 14 -12.03 -6.95 -26.14
CA VAL A 14 -10.57 -6.96 -25.99
C VAL A 14 -10.08 -5.65 -25.37
N VAL A 15 -10.62 -4.51 -25.77
CA VAL A 15 -10.26 -3.21 -25.20
C VAL A 15 -10.68 -3.12 -23.73
N VAL A 16 -11.91 -3.53 -23.39
CA VAL A 16 -12.40 -3.50 -22.00
C VAL A 16 -11.60 -4.45 -21.11
N VAL A 17 -11.36 -5.68 -21.54
CA VAL A 17 -10.57 -6.66 -20.77
C VAL A 17 -9.12 -6.19 -20.65
N GLY A 18 -8.51 -5.73 -21.74
CA GLY A 18 -7.15 -5.23 -21.76
C GLY A 18 -6.96 -4.05 -20.81
N THR A 19 -7.84 -3.05 -20.87
CA THR A 19 -7.79 -1.88 -19.97
C THR A 19 -8.05 -2.26 -18.51
N ALA A 20 -8.99 -3.17 -18.22
CA ALA A 20 -9.24 -3.65 -16.86
C ALA A 20 -8.02 -4.39 -16.27
N VAL A 21 -7.36 -5.24 -17.04
CA VAL A 21 -6.15 -5.95 -16.60
C VAL A 21 -5.00 -4.96 -16.36
N LEU A 22 -4.80 -4.00 -17.28
CA LEU A 22 -3.71 -3.04 -17.19
C LEU A 22 -3.87 -2.10 -15.99
N THR A 23 -5.09 -1.61 -15.75
CA THR A 23 -5.42 -0.77 -14.60
C THR A 23 -5.26 -1.52 -13.28
N LYS A 24 -5.74 -2.78 -13.19
CA LYS A 24 -5.55 -3.61 -11.99
C LYS A 24 -4.07 -3.85 -11.67
N LEU A 25 -3.24 -4.13 -12.69
CA LEU A 25 -1.81 -4.36 -12.52
C LEU A 25 -1.10 -3.08 -12.06
N TYR A 26 -1.42 -1.94 -12.67
CA TYR A 26 -0.84 -0.66 -12.32
C TYR A 26 -1.24 -0.21 -10.90
N PHE A 27 -2.50 -0.41 -10.50
CA PHE A 27 -3.00 -0.01 -9.19
C PHE A 27 -2.51 -0.94 -8.06
N SER A 28 -2.33 -2.23 -8.34
CA SER A 28 -1.79 -3.19 -7.34
C SER A 28 -0.35 -2.87 -6.94
N ARG A 29 0.39 -2.15 -7.79
CA ARG A 29 1.77 -1.75 -7.52
C ARG A 29 1.89 -0.46 -6.70
N LYS A 30 0.79 0.29 -6.51
CA LYS A 30 0.75 1.55 -5.75
C LYS A 30 0.40 1.38 -4.27
N ARG A 31 0.64 0.21 -3.68
CA ARG A 31 0.50 0.06 -2.22
C ARG A 31 1.74 0.67 -1.58
N GLY A 32 1.54 1.77 -0.87
CA GLY A 32 2.60 2.39 -0.07
C GLY A 32 3.10 1.44 1.03
N PRO A 33 4.15 1.84 1.75
CA PRO A 33 4.65 1.05 2.87
C PRO A 33 3.54 0.74 3.88
N PRO A 34 3.57 -0.44 4.52
CA PRO A 34 2.57 -0.80 5.50
C PRO A 34 2.60 0.15 6.71
N ARG A 35 1.43 0.52 7.21
CA ARG A 35 1.27 1.38 8.39
C ARG A 35 1.10 0.54 9.65
N THR A 36 1.82 0.93 10.70
CA THR A 36 1.79 0.23 11.99
C THR A 36 0.48 0.50 12.73
N LEU A 37 0.01 1.74 12.73
CA LEU A 37 -1.22 2.15 13.41
C LEU A 37 -2.41 2.03 12.45
N GLN A 38 -3.14 0.91 12.52
CA GLN A 38 -4.29 0.66 11.64
C GLN A 38 -5.64 0.99 12.29
N ASP A 39 -5.71 0.90 13.61
CA ASP A 39 -6.94 1.11 14.40
C ASP A 39 -6.62 2.00 15.60
N PRO A 40 -7.35 3.12 15.80
CA PRO A 40 -7.11 4.04 16.91
C PRO A 40 -7.47 3.48 18.30
N THR A 41 -8.25 2.40 18.38
CA THR A 41 -8.68 1.76 19.64
C THR A 41 -7.73 0.67 20.13
N VAL A 42 -6.88 0.16 19.23
CA VAL A 42 -5.94 -0.93 19.52
C VAL A 42 -4.61 -0.37 20.02
N LYS A 43 -4.06 -0.98 21.09
CA LYS A 43 -2.72 -0.65 21.59
C LYS A 43 -1.67 -1.50 20.89
N TYR A 44 -0.68 -0.84 20.28
CA TYR A 44 0.44 -1.49 19.60
C TYR A 44 1.68 -1.44 20.50
N PRO A 45 2.10 -2.55 21.13
CA PRO A 45 3.33 -2.58 21.90
C PRO A 45 4.53 -2.51 20.94
N LEU A 46 5.33 -1.46 21.04
CA LEU A 46 6.57 -1.32 20.27
C LEU A 46 7.77 -1.44 21.21
N GLU A 47 8.79 -2.18 20.77
CA GLU A 47 10.02 -2.37 21.53
C GLU A 47 10.83 -1.07 21.55
N LEU A 48 11.32 -0.65 22.71
CA LEU A 48 12.24 0.47 22.80
C LEU A 48 13.63 0.03 22.30
N ILE A 49 14.14 0.67 21.24
CA ILE A 49 15.47 0.38 20.69
C ILE A 49 16.51 1.30 21.33
N GLU A 50 16.18 2.58 21.45
CA GLU A 50 17.17 3.61 21.80
C GLU A 50 16.56 4.64 22.71
N ARG A 51 17.36 5.09 23.69
CA ARG A 51 17.07 6.23 24.54
C ARG A 51 18.29 7.14 24.54
N GLU A 52 18.11 8.35 24.06
CA GLU A 52 19.14 9.38 23.95
C GLU A 52 18.77 10.57 24.83
N GLU A 53 19.74 11.10 25.56
CA GLU A 53 19.57 12.30 26.38
C GLU A 53 20.05 13.52 25.59
N ILE A 54 19.11 14.36 25.16
CA ILE A 54 19.39 15.55 24.33
C ILE A 54 19.79 16.73 25.23
N SER A 55 19.13 16.86 26.37
CA SER A 55 19.38 17.88 27.39
C SER A 55 19.01 17.33 28.77
N HIS A 56 19.19 18.14 29.81
CA HIS A 56 18.88 17.79 31.19
C HIS A 56 17.43 17.30 31.40
N ASP A 57 16.46 17.85 30.68
CA ASP A 57 15.03 17.52 30.80
C ASP A 57 14.42 16.87 29.55
N THR A 58 15.23 16.68 28.50
CA THR A 58 14.75 16.28 27.18
C THR A 58 15.41 14.99 26.74
N ARG A 59 14.60 13.98 26.43
CA ARG A 59 15.06 12.65 25.98
C ARG A 59 14.33 12.22 24.72
N ARG A 60 15.06 11.60 23.80
CA ARG A 60 14.51 11.00 22.58
C ARG A 60 14.46 9.49 22.73
N PHE A 61 13.30 8.91 22.48
CA PHE A 61 13.07 7.48 22.49
C PHE A 61 12.79 7.00 21.07
N ARG A 62 13.49 5.97 20.60
CA ARG A 62 13.21 5.33 19.31
C ARG A 62 12.65 3.95 19.54
N PHE A 63 11.51 3.67 18.93
CA PHE A 63 10.81 2.40 19.03
C PHE A 63 10.90 1.63 17.72
N LYS A 64 10.97 0.30 17.82
CA LYS A 64 11.03 -0.61 16.69
C LYS A 64 9.64 -0.79 16.08
N LEU A 65 9.55 -0.61 14.76
CA LEU A 65 8.36 -1.01 14.01
C LEU A 65 8.39 -2.51 13.67
N PRO A 66 7.25 -3.14 13.35
CA PRO A 66 7.19 -4.57 13.06
C PRO A 66 8.12 -5.04 11.93
N SER A 67 8.38 -4.19 10.94
CA SER A 67 9.43 -4.42 9.93
C SER A 67 10.11 -3.11 9.53
N PRO A 68 11.29 -3.15 8.87
CA PRO A 68 12.02 -1.95 8.43
C PRO A 68 11.24 -1.09 7.43
N ASP A 69 10.35 -1.70 6.65
CA ASP A 69 9.55 -1.02 5.63
C ASP A 69 8.27 -0.39 6.20
N HIS A 70 7.93 -0.66 7.46
CA HIS A 70 6.74 -0.07 8.08
C HIS A 70 6.94 1.43 8.33
N ILE A 71 5.82 2.16 8.31
CA ILE A 71 5.73 3.56 8.72
C ILE A 71 4.67 3.74 9.81
N LEU A 72 4.65 4.92 10.44
CA LEU A 72 3.62 5.36 11.37
C LEU A 72 2.47 6.09 10.65
#